data_AF-A0A7J4LIX2-F1
#
_entry.id   AF-A0A7J4LIX2-F1
#
_cell.length_a   1.000
_cell.length_b   1.000
_cell.length_c   1.000
_cell.angle_alpha   90.00
_cell.angle_beta   90.00
_cell.angle_gamma   90.00
#
_symmetry.space_group_name_H-M   'P 1'
#
loop_
_entity.id
_entity.type
_entity.pdbx_description
1 polymer ?
#
loop_
_entity_poly.entity_id
_entity_poly.type
_entity_poly.pdbx_seq_one_letter_code
_entity_poly.pdbx_strand_id
1 'polypeptide(L)'
;MISKHTYFRLCVNSTRYIKTNIKHEEIRIYYGKRFLFWSVDICKCFLSVALLWRYPLLLTIAIISITIVMLVVRKSKEDIIIYIICAVLGAVAESIGVKAGAWTYYDTTLFGIPYWLPFVWGFAGVFVRRISIRVNNFMAKGNKRR
;
A
#
# COMPACT_ATOMS: atom_id res chain seq x y z
N MET A 1 -51.75 15.31 21.35
CA MET A 1 -50.84 15.55 22.49
C MET A 1 -49.85 14.40 22.55
N ILE A 2 -48.61 14.59 22.08
CA ILE A 2 -47.62 13.50 21.97
C ILE A 2 -47.12 13.15 23.38
N SER A 3 -47.21 11.87 23.76
CA SER A 3 -46.83 11.37 25.09
C SER A 3 -45.35 11.62 25.40
N LYS A 4 -45.04 12.00 26.65
CA LYS A 4 -43.65 12.18 27.16
C LYS A 4 -42.77 10.94 26.89
N HIS A 5 -43.36 9.75 26.83
CA HIS A 5 -42.68 8.50 26.52
C HIS A 5 -42.14 8.43 25.08
N THR A 6 -42.81 9.10 24.14
CA THR A 6 -42.43 9.16 22.72
C THR A 6 -41.25 10.11 22.49
N TYR A 7 -41.24 11.25 23.18
CA TYR A 7 -40.12 12.21 23.13
C TYR A 7 -38.81 11.61 23.65
N PHE A 8 -38.87 10.84 24.75
CA PHE A 8 -37.69 10.20 25.32
C PHE A 8 -37.09 9.15 24.36
N ARG A 9 -37.92 8.34 23.70
CA ARG A 9 -37.48 7.37 22.68
C ARG A 9 -36.81 8.03 21.47
N LEU A 10 -37.36 9.15 20.99
CA LEU A 10 -36.78 9.89 19.87
C LEU A 10 -35.40 10.49 20.22
N CYS A 11 -35.25 11.01 21.43
CA CYS A 11 -33.99 11.60 21.89
C CYS A 11 -32.88 10.55 22.06
N VAL A 12 -33.20 9.37 22.61
CA VAL A 12 -32.27 8.24 22.77
C VAL A 12 -31.88 7.63 21.41
N ASN A 13 -32.83 7.50 20.48
CA ASN A 13 -32.53 7.03 19.13
C ASN A 13 -31.67 8.04 18.34
N SER A 14 -31.91 9.34 18.52
CA SER A 14 -31.10 10.41 17.91
C SER A 14 -29.66 10.39 18.42
N THR A 15 -29.44 10.29 19.73
CA THR A 15 -28.08 10.22 20.30
C THR A 15 -27.33 8.96 19.90
N ARG A 16 -28.03 7.80 19.81
CA ARG A 16 -27.43 6.56 19.29
C ARG A 16 -27.06 6.69 17.82
N TYR A 17 -27.92 7.31 17.01
CA TYR A 17 -27.67 7.57 15.58
C TYR A 17 -26.48 8.52 15.35
N ILE A 18 -26.39 9.60 16.14
CA ILE A 18 -25.27 10.56 16.08
C ILE A 18 -23.95 9.86 16.47
N LYS A 19 -23.94 9.08 17.56
CA LYS A 19 -22.74 8.32 17.97
C LYS A 19 -22.29 7.30 16.91
N THR A 20 -23.22 6.61 16.25
CA THR A 20 -22.85 5.68 15.16
C THR A 20 -22.31 6.41 13.94
N ASN A 21 -22.89 7.57 13.57
CA ASN A 21 -22.40 8.36 12.44
C ASN A 21 -21.00 8.93 12.69
N ILE A 22 -20.75 9.51 13.88
CA ILE A 22 -19.43 10.04 14.26
C ILE A 22 -18.37 8.93 14.20
N LYS A 23 -18.67 7.75 14.73
CA LYS A 23 -17.73 6.61 14.70
C LYS A 23 -17.45 6.13 13.28
N HIS A 24 -18.47 6.12 12.41
CA HIS A 24 -18.29 5.80 10.99
C HIS A 24 -17.46 6.86 10.24
N GLU A 25 -17.59 8.14 10.60
CA GLU A 25 -16.86 9.24 10.00
C GLU A 25 -15.39 9.26 10.42
N GLU A 26 -15.09 9.03 11.70
CA GLU A 26 -13.71 8.86 12.18
C GLU A 26 -13.02 7.68 11.50
N ILE A 27 -13.72 6.55 11.37
CA ILE A 27 -13.23 5.38 10.64
C ILE A 27 -12.94 5.75 9.18
N ARG A 28 -13.84 6.47 8.50
CA ARG A 28 -13.65 6.92 7.11
C ARG A 28 -12.42 7.83 6.97
N ILE A 29 -12.24 8.79 7.88
CA ILE A 29 -11.09 9.71 7.91
C ILE A 29 -9.79 8.95 8.16
N TYR A 30 -9.77 8.02 9.11
CA TYR A 30 -8.60 7.20 9.40
C TYR A 30 -8.17 6.33 8.21
N TYR A 31 -9.13 5.67 7.56
CA TYR A 31 -8.86 4.89 6.34
C TYR A 31 -8.43 5.75 5.15
N GLY A 32 -8.94 6.99 5.06
CA GLY A 32 -8.57 7.99 4.06
C GLY A 32 -7.14 8.51 4.24
N LYS A 33 -6.76 8.93 5.45
CA LYS A 33 -5.38 9.35 5.77
C LYS A 33 -4.38 8.21 5.54
N ARG A 34 -4.74 6.98 5.90
CA ARG A 34 -3.90 5.80 5.66
C ARG A 34 -3.72 5.52 4.17
N PHE A 35 -4.71 5.81 3.32
CA PHE A 35 -4.64 5.70 1.86
C PHE A 35 -3.73 6.76 1.24
N LEU A 36 -3.89 8.03 1.63
CA LEU A 36 -3.06 9.13 1.14
C LEU A 36 -1.56 8.86 1.36
N PHE A 37 -1.20 8.28 2.51
CA PHE A 37 0.17 7.89 2.80
C PHE A 37 0.73 6.85 1.81
N TRP A 38 -0.08 5.88 1.33
CA TRP A 38 0.35 4.93 0.29
C TRP A 38 0.73 5.63 -1.02
N SER A 39 -0.12 6.56 -1.47
CA SER A 39 0.12 7.31 -2.70
C SER A 39 1.44 8.08 -2.65
N VAL A 40 1.75 8.66 -1.49
CA VAL A 40 3.01 9.39 -1.28
C VAL A 40 4.23 8.47 -1.35
N ASP A 41 4.20 7.30 -0.70
CA ASP A 41 5.33 6.35 -0.73
C ASP A 41 5.63 5.87 -2.16
N ILE A 42 4.58 5.64 -2.96
CA ILE A 42 4.70 5.25 -4.37
C ILE A 42 5.34 6.37 -5.18
N CYS A 43 4.84 7.60 -5.05
CA CYS A 43 5.42 8.75 -5.75
C CYS A 43 6.91 8.92 -5.41
N LYS A 44 7.30 8.74 -4.14
CA LYS A 44 8.71 8.77 -3.73
C LYS A 44 9.54 7.67 -4.38
N CYS A 45 9.01 6.45 -4.44
CA CYS A 45 9.67 5.31 -5.07
C CYS A 45 9.92 5.57 -6.57
N PHE A 46 8.89 5.95 -7.33
CA PHE A 46 9.01 6.28 -8.75
C PHE A 46 9.95 7.46 -9.00
N LEU A 47 9.82 8.52 -8.21
CA LEU A 47 10.68 9.70 -8.34
C LEU A 47 12.15 9.37 -8.06
N SER A 48 12.41 8.53 -7.05
CA SER A 48 13.77 8.08 -6.73
C SER A 48 14.39 7.32 -7.91
N VAL A 49 13.66 6.37 -8.51
CA VAL A 49 14.14 5.62 -9.68
C VAL A 49 14.40 6.56 -10.85
N ALA A 50 13.47 7.47 -11.16
CA ALA A 50 13.60 8.40 -12.27
C ALA A 50 14.80 9.35 -12.16
N LEU A 51 15.15 9.79 -10.95
CA LEU A 51 16.24 10.75 -10.72
C LEU A 51 17.59 10.06 -10.46
N LEU A 52 17.61 8.90 -9.81
CA LEU A 52 18.82 8.28 -9.27
C LEU A 52 19.25 7.01 -10.01
N TRP A 53 18.63 6.65 -11.14
CA TRP A 53 19.01 5.45 -11.89
C TRP A 53 20.48 5.40 -12.31
N ARG A 54 21.14 6.56 -12.48
CA ARG A 54 22.58 6.66 -12.77
C ARG A 54 23.48 6.42 -11.55
N TYR A 55 22.92 6.50 -10.34
CA TYR A 55 23.63 6.32 -9.06
C TYR A 55 23.02 5.14 -8.28
N PRO A 56 23.28 3.89 -8.72
CA PRO A 56 22.53 2.72 -8.26
C PRO A 56 22.67 2.44 -6.75
N LEU A 57 23.81 2.76 -6.14
CA LEU A 57 24.00 2.63 -4.69
C LEU A 57 23.13 3.61 -3.90
N LEU A 58 23.11 4.89 -4.32
CA LEU A 58 22.29 5.92 -3.68
C LEU A 58 20.80 5.61 -3.83
N LEU A 59 20.39 5.15 -5.01
CA LEU A 59 19.03 4.68 -5.27
C LEU A 59 18.66 3.49 -4.37
N THR A 60 19.54 2.52 -4.21
CA THR A 60 19.31 1.36 -3.34
C THR A 60 19.05 1.79 -1.89
N ILE A 61 19.90 2.69 -1.36
CA ILE A 61 19.74 3.23 -0.01
C ILE A 61 18.40 3.99 0.13
N ALA A 62 18.03 4.79 -0.87
CA ALA A 62 16.76 5.52 -0.87
C ALA A 62 15.55 4.57 -0.85
N ILE A 63 15.53 3.55 -1.72
CA ILE A 63 14.43 2.57 -1.80
C ILE A 63 14.32 1.76 -0.51
N ILE A 64 15.45 1.31 0.05
CA ILE A 64 15.48 0.59 1.33
C ILE A 64 14.91 1.49 2.43
N SER A 65 15.32 2.75 2.50
CA SER A 65 14.84 3.70 3.51
C SER A 65 13.31 3.90 3.41
N ILE A 66 12.79 4.10 2.20
CA ILE A 66 11.35 4.22 1.94
C ILE A 66 10.62 2.94 2.38
N THR A 67 11.17 1.78 2.03
CA THR A 67 10.60 0.48 2.36
C THR A 67 10.56 0.24 3.87
N ILE A 68 11.65 0.53 4.58
CA ILE A 68 11.74 0.37 6.03
C ILE A 68 10.68 1.26 6.70
N VAL A 69 10.57 2.52 6.30
CA VAL A 69 9.54 3.44 6.83
C VAL A 69 8.14 2.86 6.59
N MET A 70 7.87 2.40 5.36
CA MET A 70 6.58 1.79 5.01
C MET A 70 6.25 0.57 5.90
N LEU A 71 7.21 -0.33 6.11
CA LEU A 71 7.02 -1.57 6.87
C LEU A 71 6.92 -1.31 8.38
N VAL A 72 7.76 -0.44 8.94
CA VAL A 72 7.78 -0.10 10.37
C VAL A 72 6.51 0.63 10.81
N VAL A 73 6.00 1.55 9.98
CA VAL A 73 4.76 2.29 10.28
C VAL A 73 3.54 1.36 10.27
N ARG A 74 3.58 0.28 9.48
CA ARG A 74 2.37 -0.52 9.18
C ARG A 74 2.33 -1.93 9.76
N LYS A 75 3.45 -2.45 10.27
CA LYS A 75 3.61 -3.69 11.06
C LYS A 75 2.66 -4.83 10.67
N SER A 76 2.47 -5.08 9.36
CA SER A 76 1.62 -6.16 8.85
C SER A 76 2.51 -7.31 8.44
N LYS A 77 2.35 -8.46 9.11
CA LYS A 77 3.16 -9.66 8.83
C LYS A 77 2.98 -10.13 7.39
N GLU A 78 1.76 -10.00 6.88
CA GLU A 78 1.39 -10.36 5.52
C GLU A 78 2.10 -9.47 4.49
N ASP A 79 2.25 -8.18 4.77
CA ASP A 79 3.00 -7.28 3.87
C ASP A 79 4.48 -7.65 3.83
N ILE A 80 5.06 -8.04 4.97
CA ILE A 80 6.46 -8.48 5.03
C ILE A 80 6.65 -9.76 4.22
N ILE A 81 5.76 -10.74 4.38
CA ILE A 81 5.81 -12.00 3.63
C ILE A 81 5.70 -11.72 2.11
N ILE A 82 4.72 -10.92 1.71
CA ILE A 82 4.53 -10.55 0.29
C ILE A 82 5.72 -9.77 -0.24
N TYR A 83 6.26 -8.85 0.54
CA TYR A 83 7.46 -8.09 0.18
C TYR A 83 8.62 -9.03 -0.13
N ILE A 84 8.91 -9.99 0.75
CA ILE A 84 10.03 -10.92 0.58
C ILE A 84 9.79 -11.81 -0.65
N ILE A 85 8.60 -12.39 -0.79
CA ILE A 85 8.26 -13.26 -1.93
C ILE A 85 8.42 -12.51 -3.25
N CYS A 86 7.82 -11.32 -3.37
CA CYS A 86 7.90 -10.53 -4.59
C CYS A 86 9.30 -10.01 -4.87
N ALA A 87 10.06 -9.62 -3.84
CA ALA A 87 11.45 -9.18 -4.00
C ALA A 87 12.32 -10.29 -4.61
N VAL A 88 12.17 -11.53 -4.13
CA VAL A 88 12.94 -12.68 -4.63
C VAL A 88 12.45 -13.11 -6.01
N LEU A 89 11.15 -13.39 -6.16
CA LEU A 89 10.61 -13.91 -7.43
C LEU A 89 10.74 -12.89 -8.57
N GLY A 90 10.50 -11.61 -8.28
CA GLY A 90 10.67 -10.54 -9.27
C GLY A 90 12.13 -10.39 -9.71
N ALA A 91 13.07 -10.38 -8.76
CA ALA A 91 14.50 -10.34 -9.08
C ALA A 91 14.97 -11.55 -9.89
N VAL A 92 14.49 -12.76 -9.58
CA VAL A 92 14.79 -13.97 -10.34
C VAL A 92 14.23 -13.88 -11.76
N ALA A 93 12.98 -13.45 -11.91
CA ALA A 93 12.36 -13.28 -13.23
C ALA A 93 13.13 -12.28 -14.11
N GLU A 94 13.53 -11.13 -13.53
CA GLU A 94 14.36 -10.12 -14.20
C GLU A 94 15.73 -10.68 -14.59
N SER A 95 16.38 -11.42 -13.68
CA SER A 95 17.69 -12.02 -13.95
C SER A 95 17.62 -13.03 -15.10
N ILE A 96 16.53 -13.80 -15.20
CA ILE A 96 16.28 -14.71 -16.33
C ILE A 96 16.12 -13.91 -17.63
N GLY A 97 15.31 -12.84 -17.62
CA GLY A 97 15.09 -11.98 -18.78
C GLY A 97 16.38 -11.35 -19.32
N VAL A 98 17.22 -10.82 -18.41
CA VAL A 98 18.52 -10.24 -18.77
C VAL A 98 19.47 -11.32 -19.32
N LYS A 99 19.54 -12.50 -18.70
CA LYS A 99 20.38 -13.61 -19.20
C LYS A 99 19.91 -14.17 -20.54
N ALA A 100 18.62 -14.15 -20.80
CA ALA A 100 18.05 -14.51 -22.09
C ALA A 100 18.30 -13.45 -23.19
N GLY A 101 18.89 -12.30 -22.84
CA GLY A 101 19.17 -11.21 -23.77
C GLY A 101 17.94 -10.37 -24.13
N ALA A 102 16.85 -10.47 -23.36
CA ALA A 102 15.61 -9.75 -23.66
C ALA A 102 15.76 -8.23 -23.45
N TRP A 103 16.51 -7.81 -22.43
CA TRP A 103 16.90 -6.41 -22.18
C TRP A 103 18.15 -6.34 -21.30
N THR A 104 18.71 -5.13 -21.15
CA THR A 104 19.88 -4.86 -20.31
C THR A 104 19.65 -3.65 -19.42
N TYR A 105 20.32 -3.62 -18.27
CA TYR A 105 20.35 -2.47 -17.35
C TYR A 105 21.61 -1.63 -17.55
N TYR A 106 21.53 -0.35 -17.19
CA TYR A 106 22.67 0.58 -17.27
C TYR A 106 23.87 0.13 -16.43
N ASP A 107 23.62 -0.34 -15.20
CA ASP A 107 24.62 -0.90 -14.31
C ASP A 107 24.11 -2.23 -13.78
N THR A 108 24.90 -3.29 -13.97
CA THR A 108 24.55 -4.67 -13.61
C THR A 108 25.48 -5.14 -12.52
N THR A 109 24.93 -5.53 -11.37
CA THR A 109 25.77 -5.83 -10.20
C THR A 109 25.57 -7.25 -9.68
N LEU A 110 24.31 -7.68 -9.49
CA LEU A 110 23.98 -9.00 -8.94
C LEU A 110 23.23 -9.82 -9.98
N PHE A 111 23.78 -10.96 -10.42
CA PHE A 111 23.15 -11.85 -11.42
C PHE A 111 22.67 -11.18 -12.73
N GLY A 112 23.24 -10.02 -13.08
CA GLY A 112 22.85 -9.23 -14.27
C GLY A 112 21.81 -8.13 -13.99
N ILE A 113 21.38 -7.95 -12.73
CA ILE A 113 20.42 -6.91 -12.33
C ILE A 113 21.04 -5.94 -11.31
N PRO A 114 20.55 -4.69 -11.21
CA PRO A 114 21.03 -3.73 -10.23
C PRO A 114 20.51 -4.00 -8.81
N TYR A 115 21.28 -3.59 -7.81
CA TYR A 115 20.98 -3.83 -6.39
C TYR A 115 19.62 -3.32 -5.91
N TRP A 116 19.12 -2.22 -6.47
CA TRP A 116 17.85 -1.61 -6.06
C TRP A 116 16.63 -2.40 -6.57
N LEU A 117 16.80 -3.22 -7.61
CA LEU A 117 15.69 -3.86 -8.33
C LEU A 117 14.89 -4.86 -7.48
N PRO A 118 15.51 -5.75 -6.68
CA PRO A 118 14.75 -6.65 -5.80
C PRO A 118 13.88 -5.88 -4.81
N PHE A 119 14.35 -4.75 -4.29
CA PHE A 119 13.62 -3.95 -3.31
C PHE A 119 12.40 -3.26 -3.95
N VAL A 120 12.53 -2.77 -5.19
CA VAL A 120 11.40 -2.22 -5.95
C VAL A 120 10.34 -3.30 -6.22
N TRP A 121 10.74 -4.52 -6.57
CA TRP A 121 9.80 -5.63 -6.75
C TRP A 121 9.05 -6.00 -5.47
N GLY A 122 9.74 -6.02 -4.32
CA GLY A 122 9.09 -6.20 -3.03
C GLY A 122 8.08 -5.11 -2.72
N PHE A 123 8.45 -3.84 -2.95
CA PHE A 123 7.56 -2.70 -2.77
C PHE A 123 6.32 -2.79 -3.68
N ALA A 124 6.51 -3.15 -4.95
CA ALA A 124 5.44 -3.34 -5.93
C ALA A 124 4.46 -4.44 -5.49
N GLY A 125 4.95 -5.56 -4.97
CA GLY A 125 4.12 -6.65 -4.46
C GLY A 125 3.19 -6.21 -3.32
N VAL A 126 3.75 -5.47 -2.34
CA VAL A 126 2.95 -4.91 -1.24
C VAL A 126 1.90 -3.92 -1.77
N PHE A 127 2.28 -3.07 -2.72
CA PHE A 127 1.38 -2.11 -3.34
C PHE A 127 0.19 -2.81 -4.04
N VAL A 128 0.45 -3.81 -4.88
CA VAL A 128 -0.58 -4.57 -5.60
C VAL A 128 -1.55 -5.24 -4.62
N ARG A 129 -1.04 -5.90 -3.58
CA ARG A 129 -1.90 -6.52 -2.55
C ARG A 129 -2.82 -5.49 -1.90
N ARG A 130 -2.30 -4.29 -1.62
CA ARG A 130 -3.06 -3.25 -0.93
C ARG A 130 -4.15 -2.66 -1.83
N ILE A 131 -3.87 -2.47 -3.12
CA ILE A 131 -4.91 -2.15 -4.10
C ILE A 131 -5.98 -3.24 -4.11
N SER A 132 -5.58 -4.51 -4.22
CA SER A 132 -6.52 -5.65 -4.27
C SER A 132 -7.49 -5.65 -3.08
N ILE A 133 -6.99 -5.46 -1.86
CA ILE A 133 -7.83 -5.36 -0.65
C ILE A 133 -8.83 -4.20 -0.77
N ARG A 134 -8.41 -3.03 -1.30
CA ARG A 134 -9.30 -1.87 -1.45
C ARG A 134 -10.37 -2.10 -2.51
N VAL A 135 -10.01 -2.69 -3.65
CA VAL A 135 -10.95 -3.05 -4.71
C VAL A 135 -11.96 -4.07 -4.19
N ASN A 136 -11.51 -5.12 -3.51
CA ASN A 136 -12.40 -6.13 -2.94
C ASN A 136 -13.39 -5.54 -1.93
N ASN A 137 -12.92 -4.64 -1.05
CA ASN A 137 -13.79 -3.96 -0.09
C ASN A 137 -14.81 -3.03 -0.77
N PHE A 138 -14.42 -2.37 -1.87
CA PHE A 138 -15.32 -1.54 -2.66
C PHE A 138 -16.42 -2.39 -3.31
N MET A 139 -16.04 -3.50 -3.94
CA MET A 139 -16.97 -4.44 -4.59
C MET A 139 -17.94 -5.07 -3.58
N ALA A 140 -17.46 -5.50 -2.41
CA ALA A 140 -18.30 -6.06 -1.35
C ALA A 140 -19.35 -5.06 -0.83
N LYS A 141 -19.00 -3.76 -0.80
CA LYS A 141 -19.93 -2.69 -0.40
C LYS A 141 -20.99 -2.43 -1.47
N GLY A 142 -20.63 -2.54 -2.75
CA GLY A 142 -21.57 -2.43 -3.87
C GLY A 142 -22.59 -3.58 -3.87
N ASN A 143 -22.15 -4.81 -3.59
CA ASN A 143 -23.02 -5.99 -3.59
C ASN A 143 -24.07 -5.95 -2.46
N LYS A 144 -23.74 -5.43 -1.28
CA LYS A 144 -24.70 -5.28 -0.16
C LYS A 144 -25.78 -4.21 -0.37
N ARG A 145 -25.71 -3.44 -1.46
CA ARG A 145 -26.67 -2.37 -1.78
C ARG A 145 -27.66 -2.76 -2.89
N ARG A 146 -27.46 -3.92 -3.52
CA ARG A 146 -28.43 -4.57 -4.40
C ARG A 146 -29.19 -5.61 -3.60
#